data_AF-H9MAK3-F1
#
_entry.id   AF-H9MAK3-F1
#
_cell.length_a   1.000
_cell.length_b   1.000
_cell.length_c   1.000
_cell.angle_alpha   90.00
_cell.angle_beta   90.00
_cell.angle_gamma   90.00
#
_symmetry.space_group_name_H-M   'P 1'
#
loop_
_entity.id
_entity.type
_entity.pdbx_description
1 polymer ?
#
loop_
_entity_poly.entity_id
_entity_poly.type
_entity_poly.pdbx_seq_one_letter_code
_entity_poly.pdbx_strand_id
1 'polypeptide(L)'
;QATSIFVADDHPMHIHGYSFYVVGQGSGNYNPVTDPLKFNLVDPPERNTVGVPVNGWAAIRFVADNPGVWFVHCHLDDHLQWGLNTALLVKNGRGRLATLQPPPRDLPRC
;
A
#
# COMPACT_ATOMS: atom_id res chain seq x y z
N GLN A 1 -10.63 -20.66 28.52
CA GLN A 1 -9.57 -21.55 28.02
C GLN A 1 -9.12 -20.96 26.70
N ALA A 2 -7.88 -20.46 26.62
CA ALA A 2 -7.37 -19.73 25.45
C ALA A 2 -6.99 -20.70 24.32
N THR A 3 -7.01 -20.23 23.07
CA THR A 3 -6.04 -20.60 22.01
C THR A 3 -6.32 -19.80 20.75
N SER A 4 -5.56 -18.74 20.53
CA SER A 4 -5.43 -18.06 19.25
C SER A 4 -5.10 -19.09 18.16
N ILE A 5 -6.05 -19.39 17.29
CA ILE A 5 -5.71 -19.88 15.95
C ILE A 5 -5.40 -18.59 15.19
N PHE A 6 -4.12 -18.26 15.03
CA PHE A 6 -3.73 -17.36 13.96
C PHE A 6 -4.05 -18.10 12.66
N VAL A 7 -5.31 -17.99 12.21
CA VAL A 7 -5.62 -18.26 10.80
C VAL A 7 -4.83 -17.20 10.07
N ALA A 8 -3.80 -17.61 9.36
CA ALA A 8 -3.06 -16.69 8.54
C ALA A 8 -4.06 -16.19 7.48
N ASP A 9 -4.34 -14.90 7.51
CA ASP A 9 -5.33 -14.25 6.65
C ASP A 9 -4.64 -13.58 5.46
N ASP A 10 -5.37 -13.48 4.35
CA ASP A 10 -5.00 -12.60 3.25
C ASP A 10 -5.30 -11.16 3.67
N HIS A 11 -4.31 -10.28 3.51
CA HIS A 11 -4.46 -8.86 3.86
C HIS A 11 -4.61 -8.03 2.59
N PRO A 12 -5.81 -7.50 2.27
CA PRO A 12 -5.99 -6.59 1.14
C PRO A 12 -5.39 -5.22 1.47
N MET A 13 -4.15 -4.98 1.04
CA MET A 13 -3.43 -3.72 1.30
C MET A 13 -3.77 -2.69 0.23
N HIS A 14 -4.25 -1.53 0.66
CA HIS A 14 -4.71 -0.41 -0.18
C HIS A 14 -3.84 0.84 0.04
N ILE A 15 -3.61 1.61 -1.03
CA ILE A 15 -2.91 2.90 -1.00
C ILE A 15 -3.81 3.96 -1.61
N HIS A 16 -4.10 5.02 -0.84
CA HIS A 16 -4.82 6.18 -1.34
C HIS A 16 -3.94 7.00 -2.29
N GLY A 17 -4.54 7.72 -3.24
CA GLY A 17 -3.83 8.65 -4.12
C GLY A 17 -2.93 8.03 -5.20
N TYR A 18 -2.81 6.69 -5.22
CA TYR A 18 -2.00 5.96 -6.19
C TYR A 18 -2.71 4.71 -6.69
N SER A 19 -2.46 4.37 -7.95
CA SER A 19 -2.40 2.97 -8.36
C SER A 19 -0.93 2.54 -8.41
N PHE A 20 -0.69 1.24 -8.34
CA PHE A 20 0.62 0.63 -8.29
C PHE A 20 0.62 -0.65 -9.13
N TYR A 21 1.79 -1.02 -9.61
CA TYR A 21 2.01 -2.27 -10.32
C TYR A 21 2.36 -3.37 -9.34
N VAL A 22 1.61 -4.48 -9.35
CA VAL A 22 1.97 -5.69 -8.58
C VAL A 22 2.99 -6.48 -9.40
N VAL A 23 4.27 -6.34 -9.06
CA VAL A 23 5.38 -6.92 -9.83
C VAL A 23 5.70 -8.36 -9.43
N GLY A 24 5.21 -8.82 -8.28
CA GLY A 24 5.38 -10.20 -7.85
C GLY A 24 4.57 -10.52 -6.60
N GLN A 25 4.26 -11.80 -6.43
CA GLN A 25 3.66 -12.37 -5.22
C GLN A 25 4.25 -13.76 -4.99
N GLY A 26 4.29 -14.21 -3.74
CA GLY A 26 4.79 -15.53 -3.40
C GLY A 26 4.34 -15.98 -2.02
N SER A 27 4.58 -17.25 -1.73
CA SER A 27 4.39 -17.85 -0.41
C SER A 27 5.72 -17.92 0.34
N GLY A 28 5.65 -18.00 1.66
CA GLY A 28 6.81 -17.98 2.55
C GLY A 28 7.40 -16.59 2.70
N ASN A 29 8.62 -16.55 3.24
CA ASN A 29 9.33 -15.30 3.47
C ASN A 29 9.94 -14.78 2.16
N TYR A 30 9.71 -13.50 1.86
CA TYR A 30 10.35 -12.82 0.73
C TYR A 30 11.88 -12.92 0.82
N ASN A 31 12.52 -13.36 -0.26
CA ASN A 31 13.96 -13.40 -0.42
C ASN A 31 14.41 -12.24 -1.33
N PRO A 32 15.10 -11.22 -0.79
CA PRO A 32 15.49 -10.04 -1.55
C PRO A 32 16.54 -10.30 -2.64
N VAL A 33 17.15 -11.49 -2.69
CA VAL A 33 18.13 -11.88 -3.71
C VAL A 33 17.45 -12.62 -4.86
N THR A 34 16.56 -13.56 -4.56
CA THR A 34 16.02 -14.49 -5.57
C THR A 34 14.65 -14.08 -6.12
N ASP A 35 13.79 -13.47 -5.30
CA ASP A 35 12.42 -13.14 -5.72
C ASP A 35 12.36 -11.97 -6.71
N PRO A 36 13.19 -10.91 -6.59
CA PRO A 36 13.25 -9.86 -7.62
C PRO A 36 13.57 -10.35 -9.02
N LEU A 37 14.30 -11.47 -9.15
CA LEU A 37 14.63 -12.07 -10.45
C LEU A 37 13.39 -12.62 -11.19
N LYS A 38 12.29 -12.81 -10.46
CA LYS A 38 11.01 -13.34 -10.99
C LYS A 38 9.96 -12.24 -11.18
N PHE A 39 10.30 -10.98 -10.91
CA PHE A 39 9.32 -9.90 -11.04
C PHE A 39 8.85 -9.75 -12.49
N ASN A 40 7.54 -9.60 -12.66
CA ASN A 40 6.98 -9.12 -13.92
C ASN A 40 7.25 -7.62 -14.03
N LEU A 41 8.19 -7.24 -14.90
CA LEU A 41 8.57 -5.85 -15.18
C LEU A 41 8.16 -5.40 -16.59
N VAL A 42 7.35 -6.20 -17.29
CA VAL A 42 6.92 -5.93 -18.67
C VAL A 42 5.46 -5.46 -18.68
N ASP A 43 4.57 -6.26 -18.10
CA ASP A 43 3.12 -6.03 -18.09
C ASP A 43 2.45 -6.40 -16.74
N PRO A 44 3.00 -5.98 -15.59
CA PRO A 44 2.37 -6.25 -14.30
C PRO A 44 0.98 -5.60 -14.20
N PRO A 45 0.02 -6.22 -13.49
CA PRO A 45 -1.28 -5.60 -13.28
C PRO A 45 -1.17 -4.33 -12.44
N GLU A 46 -1.76 -3.25 -12.94
CA GLU A 46 -1.94 -1.99 -12.19
C GLU A 46 -3.22 -2.06 -11.34
N ARG A 47 -3.10 -1.82 -10.03
CA ARG A 47 -4.18 -1.90 -9.03
C ARG A 47 -3.98 -0.83 -7.96
N ASN A 48 -5.01 -0.55 -7.16
CA ASN A 48 -4.89 0.29 -5.96
C ASN A 48 -4.95 -0.53 -4.65
N THR A 49 -5.25 -1.82 -4.75
CA THR A 49 -5.38 -2.76 -3.63
C THR A 49 -4.80 -4.10 -4.07
N VAL A 50 -4.02 -4.75 -3.20
CA VAL A 50 -3.42 -6.08 -3.45
C VAL A 50 -3.65 -6.98 -2.24
N GLY A 51 -4.13 -8.20 -2.47
CA GLY A 51 -4.15 -9.24 -1.45
C GLY A 51 -2.73 -9.74 -1.20
N VAL A 52 -2.23 -9.56 0.03
CA VAL A 52 -0.97 -10.17 0.46
C VAL A 52 -1.27 -11.62 0.88
N PRO A 53 -0.80 -12.62 0.11
CA PRO A 53 -1.19 -14.00 0.34
C PRO A 53 -0.91 -14.47 1.77
N VAL A 54 -1.77 -15.37 2.25
CA VAL A 54 -1.59 -16.09 3.50
C VAL A 54 -0.16 -16.64 3.63
N ASN A 55 0.53 -16.28 4.72
CA ASN A 55 1.94 -16.64 4.95
C ASN A 55 2.84 -16.34 3.75
N GLY A 56 2.62 -15.23 3.06
CA GLY A 56 3.31 -14.87 1.83
C GLY A 56 3.68 -13.40 1.76
N TRP A 57 3.96 -12.95 0.53
CA TRP A 57 4.38 -11.59 0.24
C TRP A 57 3.78 -11.10 -1.09
N ALA A 58 3.66 -9.79 -1.20
CA ALA A 58 3.39 -9.09 -2.46
C ALA A 58 4.40 -7.96 -2.61
N ALA A 59 4.94 -7.77 -3.81
CA ALA A 59 5.83 -6.68 -4.16
C ALA A 59 5.11 -5.74 -5.13
N ILE A 60 5.09 -4.46 -4.80
CA ILE A 60 4.48 -3.41 -5.61
C ILE A 60 5.49 -2.33 -6.00
N ARG A 61 5.24 -1.62 -7.10
CA ARG A 61 5.98 -0.43 -7.50
C ARG A 61 5.03 0.68 -7.93
N PHE A 62 5.32 1.90 -7.52
CA PHE A 62 4.66 3.12 -7.95
C PHE A 62 5.65 4.28 -7.91
N VAL A 63 5.33 5.37 -8.59
CA VAL A 63 6.09 6.61 -8.53
C VAL A 63 5.39 7.52 -7.52
N ALA A 64 6.11 8.02 -6.52
CA ALA A 64 5.56 8.94 -5.53
C ALA A 64 5.58 10.39 -6.06
N ASP A 65 4.73 10.68 -7.05
CA ASP A 65 4.67 11.95 -7.79
C ASP A 65 3.39 12.77 -7.52
N ASN A 66 2.57 12.34 -6.55
CA ASN A 66 1.36 13.03 -6.12
C ASN A 66 1.58 13.62 -4.70
N PRO A 67 1.91 14.92 -4.56
CA PRO A 67 2.15 15.56 -3.26
C PRO A 67 0.91 15.52 -2.37
N GLY A 68 1.08 15.16 -1.10
CA GLY A 68 -0.04 14.97 -0.17
C GLY A 68 0.30 14.06 1.00
N VAL A 69 -0.73 13.72 1.78
CA VAL A 69 -0.68 12.71 2.82
C VAL A 69 -1.62 11.59 2.42
N TRP A 70 -1.09 10.40 2.15
CA TRP A 70 -1.84 9.29 1.57
C TRP A 70 -1.93 8.13 2.54
N PHE A 71 -3.15 7.69 2.82
CA PHE A 71 -3.40 6.62 3.75
C PHE A 71 -3.10 5.26 3.11
N VAL A 72 -2.41 4.39 3.86
CA VAL A 72 -2.07 3.02 3.46
C VAL A 72 -2.60 2.09 4.54
N HIS A 73 -3.42 1.12 4.19
CA HIS A 73 -4.05 0.27 5.20
C HIS A 73 -4.51 -1.08 4.65
N CYS A 74 -4.76 -2.02 5.57
CA CYS A 74 -5.59 -3.19 5.24
C CYS A 74 -7.03 -2.73 5.03
N HIS A 75 -7.68 -3.23 4.00
CA HIS A 75 -9.05 -2.88 3.63
C HIS A 75 -10.11 -3.70 4.37
N LEU A 76 -9.71 -4.42 5.43
CA LEU A 76 -10.61 -5.03 6.40
C LEU A 76 -10.78 -4.05 7.56
N ASP A 77 -12.01 -3.60 7.81
CA ASP A 77 -12.30 -2.54 8.79
C ASP A 77 -11.80 -2.86 10.19
N ASP A 78 -11.89 -4.13 10.61
CA ASP A 78 -11.36 -4.58 11.90
C ASP A 78 -9.84 -4.39 11.98
N HIS A 79 -9.10 -4.83 10.94
CA HIS A 79 -7.64 -4.69 10.88
C HIS A 79 -7.21 -3.22 10.76
N LEU A 80 -7.98 -2.41 10.03
CA LEU A 80 -7.78 -0.97 9.96
C LEU A 80 -7.89 -0.33 11.36
N GLN A 81 -8.95 -0.65 12.11
CA GLN A 81 -9.17 -0.13 13.46
C GLN A 81 -8.14 -0.64 14.47
N TRP A 82 -7.65 -1.87 14.31
CA TRP A 82 -6.60 -2.44 15.16
C TRP A 82 -5.20 -1.88 14.86
N GLY A 83 -5.05 -1.04 13.83
CA GLY A 83 -3.82 -0.31 13.56
C GLY A 83 -2.97 -0.86 12.43
N LEU A 84 -3.50 -1.75 11.57
CA LEU A 84 -2.81 -2.19 10.34
C LEU A 84 -2.92 -1.10 9.27
N ASN A 85 -2.27 0.03 9.53
CA ASN A 85 -2.30 1.21 8.70
C ASN A 85 -1.04 2.07 8.89
N THR A 86 -0.79 2.97 7.94
CA THR A 86 0.26 3.99 7.97
C THR A 86 -0.08 5.12 7.00
N ALA A 87 0.75 6.15 6.92
CA ALA A 87 0.58 7.25 5.98
C ALA A 87 1.87 7.57 5.23
N LEU A 88 1.74 7.85 3.94
CA LEU A 88 2.82 8.33 3.09
C LEU A 88 2.73 9.85 2.96
N LEU A 89 3.74 10.56 3.46
CA LEU A 89 3.92 11.98 3.19
C LEU A 89 4.75 12.17 1.93
N VAL A 90 4.14 12.67 0.86
CA VAL A 90 4.81 13.01 -0.38
C VAL A 90 4.98 14.52 -0.44
N LYS A 91 6.24 14.96 -0.39
CA LYS A 91 6.60 16.39 -0.38
C LYS A 91 6.32 17.04 -1.72
N ASN A 92 6.17 18.36 -1.71
CA ASN A 92 6.13 19.15 -2.93
C ASN A 92 7.41 18.98 -3.74
N GLY A 93 7.25 18.83 -5.04
CA GLY A 93 8.30 18.85 -6.04
C GLY A 93 8.53 20.25 -6.60
N ARG A 94 8.99 20.31 -7.85
CA ARG A 94 9.26 21.57 -8.56
C ARG A 94 8.08 21.99 -9.42
N GLY A 95 7.65 23.24 -9.28
CA GLY A 95 6.59 23.82 -10.08
C GLY A 95 5.19 23.60 -9.51
N ARG A 96 4.23 24.36 -10.04
CA ARG A 96 2.86 24.43 -9.52
C ARG A 96 2.11 23.10 -9.57
N LEU A 97 2.37 22.26 -10.58
CA LEU A 97 1.69 20.97 -10.73
C LEU A 97 2.21 19.90 -9.77
N ALA A 98 3.42 20.06 -9.24
CA ALA A 98 4.00 19.19 -8.22
C ALA A 98 3.92 19.82 -6.82
N THR A 99 2.94 20.68 -6.58
CA THR A 99 2.73 21.36 -5.29
C THR A 99 1.32 21.11 -4.81
N LEU A 100 1.18 20.65 -3.55
CA LEU A 100 -0.11 20.46 -2.91
C LEU A 100 -0.87 21.79 -2.81
N GLN A 101 -2.16 21.76 -3.08
CA GLN A 101 -3.04 22.93 -2.95
C GLN A 101 -3.26 23.30 -1.47
N PRO A 102 -3.52 24.57 -1.15
CA PRO A 102 -3.92 24.95 0.21
C PRO A 102 -5.24 24.27 0.60
N PRO A 103 -5.47 24.03 1.90
CA PRO A 103 -6.71 23.42 2.37
C PRO A 103 -7.93 24.29 2.01
N PRO A 104 -9.09 23.68 1.70
CA PRO A 104 -10.31 24.42 1.43
C PRO A 104 -10.81 25.16 2.68
N ARG A 105 -11.54 26.27 2.48
CA ARG A 105 -11.94 27.20 3.56
C ARG A 105 -12.92 26.59 4.56
N ASP A 106 -13.65 25.58 4.14
CA ASP A 106 -14.68 24.86 4.88
C ASP A 106 -14.20 23.51 5.42
N LEU A 107 -12.87 23.27 5.47
CA LEU A 107 -12.31 22.07 6.08
C LEU A 107 -12.82 21.92 7.53
N PRO A 108 -13.41 20.77 7.92
CA PRO A 108 -13.90 20.54 9.28
C PRO A 108 -12.82 20.76 10.33
N ARG A 109 -13.24 21.29 11.48
CA ARG A 109 -12.34 21.46 12.64
C ARG A 109 -12.09 20.10 13.32
N CYS A 110 -10.86 19.92 13.79
CA CYS A 110 -10.47 18.76 14.61
C CYS A 110 -11.17 18.76 15.96
#